data_AF-Q8UWB1-F1
#
_entry.id   AF-Q8UWB1-F1
#
_cell.length_a   1.000
_cell.length_b   1.000
_cell.length_c   1.000
_cell.angle_alpha   90.00
_cell.angle_beta   90.00
_cell.angle_gamma   90.00
#
_symmetry.space_group_name_H-M   'P 1'
#
loop_
_entity.id
_entity.type
_entity.pdbx_description
1 polymer ?
#
loop_
_entity_poly.entity_id
_entity_poly.type
_entity_poly.pdbx_seq_one_letter_code
_entity_poly.pdbx_strand_id
1 'polypeptide(L)'
;CYRPNRKETWLFSRFSTGWSCGLHADWTELTSCVPGVLGNKEINIKRKFYYITLLRDPVSRYLSEWRHVQRGATWKTSLHMCDGRTPTPEELPSCYEGTDWSGCTLQEFMECPYNLANNRQVRMLADLSLVGCYNMSFLQDSKRAQVLLESAKKNLKD
;
A
#
# COMPACT_ATOMS: atom_id res chain seq x y z
N CYS A 1 -4.45 -19.44 -8.84
CA CYS A 1 -3.45 -20.50 -8.55
C CYS A 1 -4.02 -21.47 -7.52
N TYR A 2 -4.42 -22.66 -7.97
CA TYR A 2 -5.10 -23.65 -7.14
C TYR A 2 -4.15 -24.72 -6.61
N ARG A 3 -4.47 -25.28 -5.44
CA ARG A 3 -3.77 -26.44 -4.91
C ARG A 3 -4.01 -27.65 -5.83
N PRO A 4 -3.07 -28.61 -5.89
CA PRO A 4 -3.29 -29.85 -6.63
C PRO A 4 -4.61 -30.50 -6.23
N ASN A 5 -5.47 -30.81 -7.21
CA ASN A 5 -6.76 -31.49 -7.02
C ASN A 5 -7.77 -30.76 -6.11
N ARG A 6 -7.64 -29.46 -5.86
CA ARG A 6 -8.61 -28.67 -5.06
C ARG A 6 -8.90 -27.32 -5.70
N LYS A 7 -10.11 -26.78 -5.51
CA LYS A 7 -10.48 -25.41 -5.92
C LYS A 7 -10.02 -24.33 -4.92
N GLU A 8 -9.10 -24.66 -4.02
CA GLU A 8 -8.57 -23.75 -3.02
C GLU A 8 -7.35 -22.98 -3.55
N THR A 9 -7.37 -21.65 -3.43
CA THR A 9 -6.24 -20.80 -3.76
C THR A 9 -5.09 -20.95 -2.75
N TRP A 10 -3.86 -21.12 -3.23
CA TRP A 10 -2.65 -21.14 -2.37
C TRP A 10 -1.78 -19.88 -2.49
N LEU A 11 -1.94 -19.10 -3.55
CA LEU A 11 -1.22 -17.84 -3.77
C LEU A 11 -2.21 -16.69 -3.88
N PHE A 12 -2.10 -15.71 -3.00
CA PHE A 12 -2.80 -14.43 -3.11
C PHE A 12 -1.86 -13.40 -3.74
N SER A 13 -2.21 -12.89 -4.91
CA SER A 13 -1.39 -11.94 -5.66
C SER A 13 -2.21 -11.29 -6.77
N ARG A 14 -1.70 -10.19 -7.34
CA ARG A 14 -2.27 -9.58 -8.55
C ARG A 14 -2.60 -10.60 -9.64
N PHE A 15 -1.70 -11.54 -9.92
CA PHE A 15 -1.84 -12.46 -11.06
C PHE A 15 -2.64 -13.73 -10.73
N SER A 16 -2.97 -13.97 -9.46
CA SER A 16 -3.71 -15.17 -9.04
C SER A 16 -5.12 -14.87 -8.53
N THR A 17 -5.30 -13.74 -7.84
CA THR A 17 -6.58 -13.32 -7.24
C THR A 17 -7.00 -11.91 -7.70
N GLY A 18 -6.21 -11.25 -8.54
CA GLY A 18 -6.45 -9.86 -8.89
C GLY A 18 -6.19 -8.93 -7.69
N TRP A 19 -6.93 -7.83 -7.65
CA TRP A 19 -6.83 -6.80 -6.60
C TRP A 19 -8.00 -6.91 -5.59
N SER A 20 -8.28 -8.12 -5.10
CA SER A 20 -9.44 -8.37 -4.21
C SER A 20 -9.45 -7.54 -2.92
N CYS A 21 -8.28 -7.03 -2.49
CA CYS A 21 -8.12 -6.19 -1.31
C CYS A 21 -7.73 -4.74 -1.65
N GLY A 22 -7.88 -4.31 -2.90
CA GLY A 22 -7.47 -2.98 -3.37
C GLY A 22 -6.27 -3.02 -4.32
N LEU A 23 -6.20 -2.02 -5.21
CA LEU A 23 -5.07 -1.84 -6.13
C LEU A 23 -3.80 -1.54 -5.31
N HIS A 24 -2.75 -2.33 -5.51
CA HIS A 24 -1.50 -2.22 -4.75
C HIS A 24 -1.70 -2.21 -3.23
N ALA A 25 -2.64 -3.05 -2.74
CA ALA A 25 -2.95 -3.17 -1.31
C ALA A 25 -1.69 -3.30 -0.45
N ASP A 26 -1.59 -2.43 0.56
CA ASP A 26 -0.44 -2.39 1.48
C ASP A 26 -0.53 -3.39 2.65
N TRP A 27 0.43 -3.36 3.56
CA TRP A 27 0.46 -4.25 4.72
C TRP A 27 -0.81 -4.10 5.59
N THR A 28 -1.27 -2.87 5.83
CA THR A 28 -2.47 -2.60 6.65
C THR A 28 -3.73 -3.14 5.96
N GLU A 29 -3.83 -2.92 4.65
CA GLU A 29 -4.95 -3.41 3.84
C GLU A 29 -4.97 -4.95 3.76
N LEU A 30 -3.83 -5.57 3.42
CA LEU A 30 -3.73 -7.02 3.22
C LEU A 30 -3.97 -7.81 4.51
N THR A 31 -3.35 -7.39 5.63
CA THR A 31 -3.49 -8.11 6.90
C THR A 31 -4.92 -8.05 7.45
N SER A 32 -5.65 -6.99 7.15
CA SER A 32 -7.06 -6.82 7.52
C SER A 32 -8.02 -7.54 6.56
N CYS A 33 -7.71 -7.59 5.26
CA CYS A 33 -8.63 -8.08 4.22
C CYS A 33 -8.45 -9.55 3.85
N VAL A 34 -7.21 -10.02 3.64
CA VAL A 34 -6.92 -11.35 3.07
C VAL A 34 -7.53 -12.50 3.88
N PRO A 35 -7.52 -12.50 5.23
CA PRO A 35 -8.18 -13.55 6.01
C PRO A 35 -9.68 -13.66 5.74
N GLY A 36 -10.38 -12.55 5.46
CA GLY A 36 -11.80 -12.55 5.12
C GLY A 36 -12.07 -13.03 3.70
N VAL A 37 -11.22 -12.69 2.73
CA VAL A 37 -11.35 -13.12 1.33
C VAL A 37 -11.04 -14.61 1.15
N LEU A 38 -10.01 -15.09 1.85
CA LEU A 38 -9.55 -16.47 1.76
C LEU A 38 -10.13 -17.38 2.86
N GLY A 39 -10.84 -16.82 3.83
CA GLY A 39 -11.47 -17.58 4.91
C GLY A 39 -12.72 -18.31 4.40
N ASN A 40 -12.78 -19.63 4.58
CA ASN A 40 -14.03 -20.37 4.45
C ASN A 40 -14.77 -20.26 5.79
N LYS A 41 -15.94 -19.61 5.80
CA LYS A 41 -16.80 -19.51 7.00
C LYS A 41 -17.17 -20.88 7.58
N GLU A 42 -17.11 -21.93 6.77
CA GLU A 42 -17.56 -23.29 7.12
C GLU A 42 -16.46 -24.17 7.74
N ILE A 43 -15.18 -23.80 7.64
CA ILE A 43 -14.08 -24.67 8.05
C ILE A 43 -13.15 -23.93 9.02
N ASN A 44 -13.21 -24.33 10.29
CA ASN A 44 -12.42 -23.82 11.43
C ASN A 44 -10.90 -24.15 11.35
N ILE A 45 -10.34 -24.31 10.14
CA ILE A 45 -8.90 -24.53 9.96
C ILE A 45 -8.20 -23.18 9.99
N LYS A 46 -7.32 -23.00 10.98
CA LYS A 46 -6.45 -21.83 11.10
C LYS A 46 -5.48 -21.78 9.91
N ARG A 47 -5.84 -21.05 8.85
CA ARG A 47 -5.01 -20.85 7.66
C ARG A 47 -3.78 -20.02 8.02
N LYS A 48 -2.60 -20.49 7.63
CA LYS A 48 -1.34 -19.75 7.77
C LYS A 48 -1.12 -18.89 6.53
N PHE A 49 -0.79 -17.63 6.73
CA PHE A 49 -0.43 -16.69 5.67
C PHE A 49 1.07 -16.40 5.77
N TYR A 50 1.76 -16.49 4.63
CA TYR A 50 3.18 -16.15 4.52
C TYR A 50 3.27 -14.96 3.56
N TYR A 51 3.71 -13.82 4.08
CA TYR A 51 3.81 -12.58 3.31
C TYR A 51 5.20 -12.50 2.67
N ILE A 52 5.25 -12.06 1.43
CA ILE A 52 6.50 -11.83 0.68
C ILE A 52 6.39 -10.50 -0.06
N THR A 53 7.51 -9.84 -0.26
CA THR A 53 7.57 -8.56 -0.99
C THR A 53 8.90 -8.44 -1.73
N LEU A 54 9.01 -7.39 -2.56
CA LEU A 54 10.24 -7.00 -3.24
C LEU A 54 10.56 -5.56 -2.91
N LEU A 55 11.83 -5.29 -2.60
CA LEU A 55 12.33 -3.94 -2.34
C LEU A 55 13.29 -3.49 -3.44
N ARG A 56 13.46 -2.18 -3.54
CA ARG A 56 14.41 -1.55 -4.44
C ARG A 56 15.07 -0.36 -3.74
N ASP A 57 16.32 -0.07 -4.15
CA ASP A 57 17.01 1.17 -3.80
C ASP A 57 16.07 2.38 -3.92
N PRO A 58 15.92 3.21 -2.86
CA PRO A 58 14.92 4.27 -2.81
C PRO A 58 15.03 5.29 -3.95
N VAL A 59 16.24 5.69 -4.35
CA VAL A 59 16.46 6.68 -5.42
C VAL A 59 15.99 6.10 -6.76
N SER A 60 16.48 4.91 -7.11
CA SER A 60 16.11 4.20 -8.33
C SER A 60 14.60 3.93 -8.41
N ARG A 61 14.00 3.54 -7.27
CA ARG A 61 12.56 3.28 -7.14
C ARG A 61 11.75 4.56 -7.32
N TYR A 62 12.17 5.66 -6.70
CA TYR A 62 11.50 6.96 -6.79
C TYR A 62 11.53 7.52 -8.22
N LEU A 63 12.71 7.54 -8.85
CA LEU A 63 12.86 7.99 -10.24
C LEU A 63 12.08 7.10 -11.22
N SER A 64 12.04 5.78 -10.96
CA SER A 64 11.24 4.85 -11.75
C SER A 64 9.74 5.10 -11.62
N GLU A 65 9.28 5.52 -10.43
CA GLU A 65 7.89 5.88 -10.21
C GLU A 65 7.53 7.18 -10.93
N TRP A 66 8.37 8.22 -10.78
CA TRP A 66 8.23 9.47 -11.52
C TRP A 66 8.06 9.23 -13.02
N ARG A 67 8.94 8.44 -13.64
CA ARG A 67 8.81 8.13 -15.08
C ARG A 67 7.53 7.39 -15.44
N HIS A 68 6.97 6.61 -14.51
CA HIS A 68 5.69 5.94 -14.72
C HIS A 68 4.51 6.91 -14.62
N VAL A 69 4.57 7.83 -13.65
CA VAL A 69 3.57 8.90 -13.46
C VAL A 69 3.59 9.88 -14.63
N GLN A 70 4.78 10.28 -15.08
CA GLN A 70 5.00 11.13 -16.25
C GLN A 70 4.35 10.59 -17.53
N ARG A 71 4.15 9.26 -17.64
CA ARG A 71 3.45 8.61 -18.76
C ARG A 71 1.99 8.19 -18.44
N GLY A 72 1.40 8.73 -17.37
CA GLY A 72 -0.03 8.61 -17.06
C GLY A 72 -0.41 7.64 -15.94
N ALA A 73 0.55 7.03 -15.22
CA ALA A 73 0.20 6.24 -14.04
C ALA A 73 -0.27 7.13 -12.89
N THR A 74 -1.37 6.74 -12.25
CA THR A 74 -1.92 7.44 -11.07
C THR A 74 -2.13 6.52 -9.88
N TRP A 75 -2.49 5.26 -10.14
CA TRP A 75 -3.01 4.32 -9.14
C TRP A 75 -4.19 4.88 -8.33
N LYS A 76 -4.96 5.81 -8.90
CA LYS A 76 -6.06 6.53 -8.24
C LYS A 76 -7.23 5.66 -7.73
N THR A 77 -7.27 4.39 -8.15
CA THR A 77 -8.26 3.41 -7.67
C THR A 77 -7.75 2.57 -6.50
N SER A 78 -6.60 2.91 -5.92
CA SER A 78 -6.13 2.36 -4.64
C SER A 78 -7.08 2.81 -3.53
N LEU A 79 -7.43 1.90 -2.62
CA LEU A 79 -8.43 2.18 -1.58
C LEU A 79 -7.82 2.94 -0.41
N HIS A 80 -6.56 2.63 -0.05
CA HIS A 80 -5.89 3.19 1.11
C HIS A 80 -6.65 2.89 2.41
N MET A 81 -7.24 1.70 2.52
CA MET A 81 -8.08 1.31 3.65
C MET A 81 -7.25 1.23 4.94
N CYS A 82 -7.69 1.95 5.97
CA CYS A 82 -7.07 1.90 7.30
C CYS A 82 -8.14 2.19 8.36
N ASP A 83 -8.12 1.43 9.46
CA ASP A 83 -9.16 1.46 10.51
C ASP A 83 -10.60 1.37 9.95
N GLY A 84 -10.79 0.55 8.91
CA GLY A 84 -12.09 0.26 8.32
C GLY A 84 -12.67 1.34 7.41
N ARG A 85 -11.91 2.40 7.08
CA ARG A 85 -12.35 3.46 6.14
C ARG A 85 -11.26 3.87 5.14
N THR A 86 -11.68 4.50 4.05
CA THR A 86 -10.78 5.19 3.11
C THR A 86 -10.46 6.61 3.63
N PRO A 87 -9.29 7.18 3.29
CA PRO A 87 -8.98 8.56 3.62
C PRO A 87 -9.88 9.54 2.86
N THR A 88 -10.09 10.72 3.44
CA THR A 88 -10.76 11.82 2.73
C THR A 88 -9.76 12.55 1.80
N PRO A 89 -10.23 13.38 0.84
CA PRO A 89 -9.35 14.21 0.02
C PRO A 89 -8.49 15.19 0.83
N GLU A 90 -8.93 15.59 2.03
CA GLU A 90 -8.15 16.44 2.94
C GLU A 90 -7.02 15.66 3.62
N GLU A 91 -7.26 14.39 3.98
CA GLU A 91 -6.24 13.51 4.55
C GLU A 91 -5.22 13.03 3.50
N LEU A 92 -5.64 12.91 2.24
CA LEU A 92 -4.80 12.49 1.12
C LEU A 92 -5.11 13.34 -0.14
N PRO A 93 -4.52 14.55 -0.25
CA PRO A 93 -4.69 15.40 -1.42
C PRO A 93 -4.03 14.85 -2.70
N SER A 94 -4.51 15.30 -3.87
CA SER A 94 -3.98 14.91 -5.20
C SER A 94 -2.91 15.87 -5.71
N CYS A 95 -1.84 15.36 -6.35
CA CYS A 95 -0.70 16.19 -6.84
C CYS A 95 -0.96 16.78 -8.23
N TYR A 96 -2.10 16.45 -8.78
CA TYR A 96 -2.49 16.83 -10.12
C TYR A 96 -3.97 17.14 -10.13
N GLU A 97 -4.33 18.00 -11.08
CA GLU A 97 -5.71 18.29 -11.43
C GLU A 97 -6.11 17.41 -12.62
N GLY A 98 -7.41 17.16 -12.78
CA GLY A 98 -7.93 16.38 -13.92
C GLY A 98 -7.71 14.87 -13.79
N THR A 99 -7.33 14.21 -14.89
CA THR A 99 -7.38 12.74 -15.00
C THR A 99 -6.15 12.03 -14.49
N ASP A 100 -4.97 12.62 -14.66
CA ASP A 100 -3.65 12.08 -14.33
C ASP A 100 -2.57 13.18 -14.27
N TRP A 101 -1.33 12.79 -13.99
CA TRP A 101 -0.17 13.68 -13.87
C TRP A 101 0.83 13.51 -15.02
N SER A 102 0.32 13.21 -16.22
CA SER A 102 1.15 13.02 -17.41
C SER A 102 1.96 14.29 -17.73
N GLY A 103 3.20 14.10 -18.18
CA GLY A 103 4.09 15.20 -18.54
C GLY A 103 4.79 15.90 -17.38
N CYS A 104 4.46 15.60 -16.12
CA CYS A 104 5.13 16.24 -14.98
C CYS A 104 6.66 16.11 -15.03
N THR A 105 7.33 17.20 -14.75
CA THR A 105 8.78 17.27 -14.59
C THR A 105 9.19 16.57 -13.29
N LEU A 106 10.48 16.23 -13.18
CA LEU A 106 11.00 15.67 -11.92
C LEU A 106 10.87 16.69 -10.77
N GLN A 107 11.01 17.98 -11.07
CA GLN A 107 10.90 19.04 -10.08
C GLN A 107 9.49 19.12 -9.51
N GLU A 108 8.45 19.23 -10.35
CA GLU A 108 7.05 19.22 -9.90
C GLU A 108 6.71 17.95 -9.11
N PHE A 109 7.24 16.80 -9.55
CA PHE A 109 7.06 15.53 -8.85
C PHE A 109 7.63 15.56 -7.42
N MET A 110 8.81 16.16 -7.23
CA MET A 110 9.45 16.27 -5.92
C MET A 110 8.84 17.37 -5.03
N GLU A 111 8.33 18.44 -5.62
CA GLU A 111 7.79 19.60 -4.90
C GLU A 111 6.43 19.34 -4.26
N CYS A 112 5.66 18.37 -4.78
CA CYS A 112 4.38 18.00 -4.20
C CYS A 112 4.55 17.36 -2.79
N PRO A 113 4.08 18.01 -1.70
CA PRO A 113 4.34 17.54 -0.34
C PRO A 113 3.59 16.26 0.01
N TYR A 114 2.45 16.00 -0.64
CA TYR A 114 1.61 14.82 -0.41
C TYR A 114 1.82 13.73 -1.49
N ASN A 115 2.93 13.78 -2.24
CA ASN A 115 3.27 12.76 -3.22
C ASN A 115 3.48 11.38 -2.56
N LEU A 116 2.60 10.42 -2.87
CA LEU A 116 2.66 9.05 -2.33
C LEU A 116 3.90 8.25 -2.78
N ALA A 117 4.71 8.75 -3.70
CA ALA A 117 6.04 8.21 -3.98
C ALA A 117 6.99 8.40 -2.79
N ASN A 118 6.82 9.46 -2.00
CA ASN A 118 7.64 9.76 -0.82
C ASN A 118 7.48 8.62 0.20
N ASN A 119 8.61 8.01 0.58
CA ASN A 119 8.68 6.90 1.54
C ASN A 119 7.70 5.74 1.27
N ARG A 120 7.33 5.49 0.00
CA ARG A 120 6.36 4.46 -0.39
C ARG A 120 6.61 3.09 0.26
N GLN A 121 7.85 2.60 0.24
CA GLN A 121 8.19 1.28 0.79
C GLN A 121 7.96 1.21 2.31
N VAL A 122 8.29 2.28 3.04
CA VAL A 122 8.04 2.35 4.49
C VAL A 122 6.54 2.42 4.75
N ARG A 123 5.84 3.35 4.09
CA ARG A 123 4.39 3.50 4.25
C ARG A 123 3.63 2.21 3.95
N MET A 124 3.98 1.52 2.85
CA MET A 124 3.26 0.32 2.41
C MET A 124 3.61 -0.96 3.21
N LEU A 125 4.65 -0.92 4.05
CA LEU A 125 5.04 -2.04 4.91
C LEU A 125 4.69 -1.82 6.37
N ALA A 126 4.52 -0.58 6.79
CA ALA A 126 4.13 -0.25 8.15
C ALA A 126 2.66 -0.56 8.42
N ASP A 127 2.34 -0.77 9.69
CA ASP A 127 0.98 -0.69 10.19
C ASP A 127 0.60 0.78 10.38
N LEU A 128 -0.22 1.31 9.46
CA LEU A 128 -0.64 2.70 9.47
C LEU A 128 -1.59 3.04 10.63
N SER A 129 -2.27 2.05 11.23
CA SER A 129 -3.15 2.30 12.39
C SER A 129 -2.38 2.85 13.59
N LEU A 130 -1.09 2.47 13.73
CA LEU A 130 -0.19 2.93 14.80
C LEU A 130 0.05 4.44 14.81
N VAL A 131 -0.22 5.10 13.68
CA VAL A 131 -0.02 6.54 13.50
C VAL A 131 -1.29 7.28 13.13
N GLY A 132 -2.47 6.71 13.39
CA GLY A 132 -3.74 7.35 13.06
C GLY A 132 -4.01 7.39 11.56
N CYS A 133 -3.60 6.34 10.83
CA CYS A 133 -3.79 6.20 9.39
C CYS A 133 -3.20 7.40 8.61
N TYR A 134 -4.02 8.03 7.78
CA TYR A 134 -3.64 9.18 6.94
C TYR A 134 -3.88 10.53 7.63
N ASN A 135 -4.34 10.55 8.88
CA ASN A 135 -4.46 11.79 9.65
C ASN A 135 -3.07 12.26 10.13
N MET A 136 -2.49 13.20 9.40
CA MET A 136 -1.17 13.76 9.70
C MET A 136 -1.13 14.53 11.03
N SER A 137 -2.27 14.99 11.56
CA SER A 137 -2.34 15.71 12.83
C SER A 137 -2.36 14.80 14.06
N PHE A 138 -2.42 13.47 13.89
CA PHE A 138 -2.49 12.52 15.00
C PHE A 138 -1.19 12.45 15.84
N LEU A 139 -0.04 12.60 15.19
CA LEU A 139 1.28 12.61 15.83
C LEU A 139 2.17 13.68 15.18
N GLN A 140 3.12 14.20 15.96
CA GLN A 140 4.18 15.03 15.40
C GLN A 140 4.99 14.25 14.35
N ASP A 141 5.34 14.91 13.24
CA ASP A 141 5.99 14.30 12.08
C ASP A 141 7.21 13.45 12.41
N SER A 142 8.09 13.92 13.30
CA SER A 142 9.29 13.19 13.71
C SER A 142 8.94 11.87 14.40
N LYS A 143 7.94 11.90 15.29
CA LYS A 143 7.47 10.71 15.99
C LYS A 143 6.75 9.74 15.04
N ARG A 144 5.90 10.29 14.15
CA ARG A 144 5.23 9.52 13.10
C ARG A 144 6.23 8.78 12.22
N ALA A 145 7.27 9.47 11.74
CA ALA A 145 8.30 8.88 10.91
C ALA A 145 9.06 7.74 11.61
N GLN A 146 9.39 7.92 12.89
CA GLN A 146 10.03 6.88 13.69
C GLN A 146 9.15 5.63 13.82
N VAL A 147 7.87 5.78 14.20
CA VAL A 147 6.94 4.67 14.37
C VAL A 147 6.74 3.90 13.05
N LEU A 148 6.58 4.62 11.93
CA LEU A 148 6.46 4.01 10.61
C LEU A 148 7.71 3.21 10.24
N LEU A 149 8.91 3.75 10.49
CA LEU A 149 10.16 3.07 10.18
C LEU A 149 10.34 1.80 11.02
N GLU A 150 10.04 1.86 12.31
CA GLU A 150 10.13 0.72 13.22
C GLU A 150 9.12 -0.38 12.84
N SER A 151 7.87 0.01 12.55
CA SER A 151 6.82 -0.90 12.10
C SER A 151 7.18 -1.58 10.78
N ALA A 152 7.61 -0.82 9.76
CA ALA A 152 8.01 -1.37 8.47
C ALA A 152 9.18 -2.36 8.58
N LYS A 153 10.20 -2.06 9.42
CA LYS A 153 11.32 -2.97 9.67
C LYS A 153 10.87 -4.27 10.33
N LYS A 154 9.96 -4.17 11.32
CA LYS A 154 9.40 -5.34 12.01
C LYS A 154 8.64 -6.22 11.03
N ASN A 155 7.69 -5.64 10.30
CA ASN A 155 6.82 -6.34 9.36
C ASN A 155 7.56 -6.94 8.15
N LEU A 156 8.73 -6.41 7.82
CA LEU A 156 9.60 -6.96 6.75
C LEU A 156 10.45 -8.13 7.24
N LYS A 157 10.85 -8.13 8.52
CA LYS A 157 11.73 -9.13 9.11
C LYS A 157 10.98 -10.42 9.47
N ASP A 158 9.77 -10.27 9.98
CA ASP A 158 8.90 -11.35 10.45
C ASP A 158 8.14 -12.03 9.29
#